data_AF-A0A1B0DL52-F1
#
_entry.id   AF-A0A1B0DL52-F1
#
_cell.length_a   1.000
_cell.length_b   1.000
_cell.length_c   1.000
_cell.angle_alpha   90.00
_cell.angle_beta   90.00
_cell.angle_gamma   90.00
#
_symmetry.space_group_name_H-M   'P 1'
#
loop_
_entity.id
_entity.type
_entity.pdbx_description
1 polymer ?
#
loop_
_entity_poly.entity_id
_entity_poly.type
_entity_poly.pdbx_seq_one_letter_code
_entity_poly.pdbx_strand_id
1 'polypeptide(L)'
;MAAEESVDSIGVPNASDLLWWREGLNLDKATLTLIAFSKGSVVLNQFIYEFHYLKTLTPDDSSMMRLVSRIRDMYWLDGGHSAPKNTWITSRSLLETLTRLNINLHVHVTPYQVLDDRRPWIRRDEKAFTDLLKRLGAPLTRILHFDSGVTNLFTHFEVLEVFRQARVEPPAQPEAVPSEATQSTSSAPATSTSVLQETGNAKNAESEEN
;
A
#
# COMPACT_ATOMS: atom_id res chain seq x y z
N MET A 1 31.74 -18.47 56.05
CA MET A 1 30.44 -17.90 55.67
C MET A 1 30.61 -17.33 54.27
N ALA A 2 30.26 -18.12 53.26
CA ALA A 2 30.18 -17.70 51.87
C ALA A 2 28.86 -18.29 51.36
N ALA A 3 27.94 -17.42 50.96
CA ALA A 3 26.68 -17.81 50.34
C ALA A 3 26.95 -18.04 48.85
N GLU A 4 26.74 -19.26 48.38
CA GLU A 4 26.66 -19.55 46.95
C GLU A 4 25.26 -19.13 46.48
N GLU A 5 25.17 -18.05 45.71
CA GLU A 5 23.95 -17.72 44.97
C GLU A 5 23.77 -18.71 43.82
N SER A 6 22.69 -19.49 43.89
CA SER A 6 22.24 -20.37 42.82
C SER A 6 21.79 -19.52 41.64
N VAL A 7 22.53 -19.59 40.54
CA VAL A 7 22.12 -19.03 39.25
C VAL A 7 20.93 -19.83 38.75
N ASP A 8 19.73 -19.24 38.83
CA ASP A 8 18.52 -19.81 38.24
C ASP A 8 18.77 -20.06 36.74
N SER A 9 18.75 -21.34 36.35
CA SER A 9 18.76 -21.71 34.95
C SER A 9 17.45 -21.21 34.34
N ILE A 10 17.52 -20.13 33.56
CA ILE A 10 16.38 -19.69 32.74
C ILE A 10 16.06 -20.85 31.79
N GLY A 11 15.03 -21.62 32.15
CA GLY A 11 14.61 -22.80 31.41
C GLY A 11 14.25 -22.39 29.99
N VAL A 12 14.85 -23.07 29.01
CA VAL A 12 14.51 -22.87 27.59
C VAL A 12 13.00 -23.15 27.44
N PRO A 13 12.20 -22.22 26.89
CA PRO A 13 10.77 -22.43 26.71
C PRO A 13 10.52 -23.70 25.88
N ASN A 14 9.55 -24.51 26.30
CA ASN A 14 9.12 -25.67 25.53
C ASN A 14 8.64 -25.21 24.15
N ALA A 15 9.04 -25.91 23.09
CA ALA A 15 8.65 -25.60 21.71
C ALA A 15 7.12 -25.54 21.53
N SER A 16 6.37 -26.30 22.35
CA SER A 16 4.89 -26.26 22.34
C SER A 16 4.35 -24.91 22.79
N ASP A 17 4.97 -24.29 23.81
CA ASP A 17 4.60 -22.97 24.32
C ASP A 17 4.97 -21.83 23.36
N LEU A 18 5.81 -22.10 22.35
CA LEU A 18 6.15 -21.13 21.29
C LEU A 18 5.26 -21.26 20.04
N LEU A 19 4.52 -22.37 19.92
CA LEU A 19 3.68 -22.69 18.76
C LEU A 19 2.19 -22.72 19.08
N TRP A 20 1.78 -22.20 20.23
CA TRP A 20 0.37 -22.09 20.66
C TRP A 20 -0.53 -21.45 19.61
N TRP A 21 -0.01 -20.47 18.86
CA TRP A 21 -0.74 -19.75 17.81
C TRP A 21 -1.11 -20.63 16.60
N ARG A 22 -0.47 -21.80 16.45
CA ARG A 22 -0.72 -22.74 15.36
C ARG A 22 -1.95 -23.60 15.61
N GLU A 23 -2.27 -23.88 16.88
CA GLU A 23 -3.40 -24.74 17.23
C GLU A 23 -4.73 -24.06 16.85
N GLY A 24 -5.49 -24.70 15.96
CA GLY A 24 -6.75 -24.15 15.45
C GLY A 24 -6.60 -23.06 14.38
N LEU A 25 -5.37 -22.73 13.94
CA LEU A 25 -5.16 -21.76 12.88
C LEU A 25 -5.73 -22.30 11.56
N ASN A 26 -6.83 -21.69 11.11
CA ASN A 26 -7.39 -22.01 9.81
C ASN A 26 -7.34 -20.80 8.86
N LEU A 27 -6.27 -20.77 8.06
CA LEU A 27 -6.01 -19.70 7.11
C LEU A 27 -7.06 -19.60 5.99
N ASP A 28 -7.76 -20.69 5.66
CA ASP A 28 -8.80 -20.68 4.64
C ASP A 28 -10.14 -20.08 5.14
N LYS A 29 -10.22 -19.73 6.42
CA LYS A 29 -11.36 -19.06 7.09
C LYS A 29 -11.00 -17.68 7.65
N ALA A 30 -9.72 -17.36 7.78
CA ALA A 30 -9.27 -16.06 8.27
C ALA A 30 -9.28 -15.01 7.15
N THR A 31 -9.38 -13.74 7.52
CA THR A 31 -9.01 -12.62 6.66
C THR A 31 -7.50 -12.43 6.76
N LEU A 32 -6.80 -12.44 5.62
CA LEU A 32 -5.33 -12.42 5.59
C LEU A 32 -4.81 -11.09 5.09
N THR A 33 -3.79 -10.59 5.79
CA THR A 33 -2.96 -9.48 5.37
C THR A 33 -1.52 -9.98 5.31
N LEU A 34 -0.88 -9.85 4.15
CA LEU A 34 0.52 -10.21 3.99
C LEU A 34 1.38 -8.96 4.14
N ILE A 35 2.37 -9.01 5.02
CA ILE A 35 3.26 -7.87 5.29
C ILE A 35 4.69 -8.38 5.14
N ALA A 36 5.47 -7.69 4.34
CA ALA A 36 6.84 -8.09 4.06
C ALA A 36 7.78 -6.90 4.18
N PHE A 37 8.72 -7.04 5.10
CA PHE A 37 9.74 -6.04 5.37
C PHE A 37 11.08 -6.44 4.77
N SER A 38 11.83 -5.49 4.21
CA SER A 38 13.21 -5.69 3.76
C SER A 38 13.33 -6.84 2.75
N LYS A 39 14.14 -7.87 3.04
CA LYS A 39 14.25 -9.09 2.20
C LYS A 39 12.97 -9.92 2.17
N GLY A 40 12.06 -9.74 3.12
CA GLY A 40 10.75 -10.40 3.11
C GLY A 40 9.96 -10.10 1.83
N SER A 41 10.19 -8.95 1.19
CA SER A 41 9.53 -8.60 -0.08
C SER A 41 9.81 -9.59 -1.21
N VAL A 42 10.95 -10.29 -1.16
CA VAL A 42 11.25 -11.40 -2.09
C VAL A 42 10.22 -12.52 -1.96
N VAL A 43 9.71 -12.78 -0.76
CA VAL A 43 8.67 -13.80 -0.53
C VAL A 43 7.35 -13.36 -1.15
N LEU A 44 6.93 -12.09 -1.02
CA LEU A 44 5.73 -11.61 -1.71
C LEU A 44 5.87 -11.67 -3.23
N ASN A 45 7.07 -11.40 -3.73
CA ASN A 45 7.35 -11.55 -5.16
C ASN A 45 7.12 -13.01 -5.60
N GLN A 46 7.52 -14.00 -4.80
CA GLN A 46 7.21 -15.41 -5.07
C GLN A 46 5.71 -15.71 -5.01
N PHE A 47 4.98 -15.15 -4.06
CA PHE A 47 3.52 -15.26 -4.04
C PHE A 47 2.89 -14.79 -5.36
N ILE A 48 3.40 -13.72 -5.98
CA ILE A 48 2.89 -13.25 -7.27
C ILE A 48 3.14 -14.29 -8.39
N TYR A 49 4.31 -14.93 -8.41
CA TYR A 49 4.57 -16.04 -9.35
C TYR A 49 3.61 -17.20 -9.13
N GLU A 50 3.41 -17.62 -7.88
CA GLU A 50 2.50 -18.70 -7.53
C GLU A 50 1.05 -18.35 -7.87
N PHE A 51 0.61 -17.11 -7.65
CA PHE A 51 -0.72 -16.66 -8.05
C PHE A 51 -0.93 -16.76 -9.56
N HIS A 52 0.08 -16.40 -10.35
CA HIS A 52 0.04 -16.54 -11.79
C HIS A 52 0.00 -18.01 -12.22
N TYR A 53 0.83 -18.85 -11.61
CA TYR A 53 0.83 -20.29 -11.83
C TYR A 53 -0.56 -20.89 -11.56
N LEU A 54 -1.14 -20.62 -10.39
CA LEU A 54 -2.47 -21.10 -10.00
C LEU A 54 -3.57 -20.64 -10.96
N LYS A 55 -3.48 -19.41 -11.48
CA LYS A 55 -4.50 -18.86 -12.40
C LYS A 55 -4.35 -19.30 -13.85
N THR A 56 -3.20 -19.84 -14.26
CA THR A 56 -2.91 -20.13 -15.67
C THR A 56 -2.62 -21.61 -15.95
N LEU A 57 -1.92 -22.29 -15.05
CA LEU A 57 -1.45 -23.66 -15.24
C LEU A 57 -2.25 -24.68 -14.42
N THR A 58 -2.79 -24.28 -13.27
CA THR A 58 -3.60 -25.16 -12.40
C THR A 58 -4.92 -24.52 -11.96
N PRO A 59 -5.76 -24.03 -12.88
CA PRO A 59 -6.98 -23.28 -12.55
C PRO A 59 -8.01 -24.09 -11.75
N ASP A 60 -7.97 -25.43 -11.83
CA ASP A 60 -8.89 -26.33 -11.14
C ASP A 60 -8.46 -26.66 -9.69
N ASP A 61 -7.29 -26.19 -9.23
CA ASP A 61 -6.87 -26.32 -7.83
C ASP A 61 -7.62 -25.34 -6.93
N SER A 62 -8.82 -25.74 -6.54
CA SER A 62 -9.69 -24.99 -5.63
C SER A 62 -9.13 -24.84 -4.21
N SER A 63 -8.16 -25.68 -3.80
CA SER A 63 -7.67 -25.69 -2.43
C SER A 63 -6.82 -24.45 -2.14
N MET A 64 -5.85 -24.16 -3.00
CA MET A 64 -4.97 -23.00 -2.87
C MET A 64 -5.69 -21.70 -3.22
N MET A 65 -6.62 -21.74 -4.17
CA MET A 65 -7.43 -20.58 -4.52
C MET A 65 -8.31 -20.09 -3.37
N ARG A 66 -8.76 -20.99 -2.47
CA ARG A 66 -9.44 -20.58 -1.24
C ARG A 66 -8.55 -19.70 -0.36
N LEU A 67 -7.30 -20.10 -0.15
CA LEU A 67 -6.33 -19.30 0.62
C LEU A 67 -6.08 -17.94 -0.05
N VAL A 68 -5.84 -17.93 -1.36
CA VAL A 68 -5.59 -16.68 -2.11
C VAL A 68 -6.78 -15.72 -1.98
N SER A 69 -8.01 -16.24 -2.03
CA SER A 69 -9.23 -15.43 -1.88
C SER A 69 -9.39 -14.79 -0.50
N ARG A 70 -8.63 -15.25 0.51
CA ARG A 70 -8.62 -14.67 1.86
C ARG A 70 -7.66 -13.50 2.01
N ILE A 71 -6.71 -13.33 1.09
CA ILE A 71 -5.74 -12.23 1.12
C ILE A 71 -6.46 -10.95 0.70
N ARG A 72 -6.53 -9.98 1.59
CA ARG A 72 -7.16 -8.67 1.34
C ARG A 72 -6.14 -7.58 1.06
N ASP A 73 -5.01 -7.64 1.74
CA ASP A 73 -3.98 -6.62 1.67
C ASP A 73 -2.59 -7.25 1.56
N MET A 74 -1.75 -6.64 0.74
CA MET A 74 -0.33 -6.96 0.63
C MET A 74 0.51 -5.69 0.80
N TYR A 75 1.45 -5.75 1.74
CA TYR A 75 2.34 -4.64 2.10
C TYR A 75 3.79 -4.96 1.78
N TRP A 76 4.40 -4.15 0.92
CA TRP A 76 5.84 -4.07 0.76
C TRP A 76 6.37 -2.95 1.65
N LEU A 77 7.00 -3.30 2.76
CA LEU A 77 7.60 -2.37 3.71
C LEU A 77 9.10 -2.26 3.46
N ASP A 78 9.48 -1.15 2.85
CA ASP A 78 10.84 -0.79 2.47
C ASP A 78 11.61 -1.94 1.82
N GLY A 79 10.94 -2.54 0.82
CA GLY A 79 11.39 -3.71 0.10
C GLY A 79 12.68 -3.46 -0.64
N GLY A 80 13.70 -4.26 -0.32
CA GLY A 80 15.03 -4.11 -0.89
C GLY A 80 15.93 -5.28 -0.55
N HIS A 81 16.77 -5.66 -1.51
CA HIS A 81 17.89 -6.57 -1.26
C HIS A 81 19.03 -6.26 -2.23
N SER A 82 20.23 -6.71 -1.88
CA SER A 82 21.44 -6.35 -2.63
C SER A 82 21.58 -7.08 -3.96
N ALA A 83 20.70 -8.03 -4.32
CA ALA A 83 20.82 -8.64 -5.63
C ALA A 83 20.27 -7.71 -6.73
N PRO A 84 20.87 -7.77 -7.93
CA PRO A 84 20.60 -6.82 -9.01
C PRO A 84 19.27 -7.05 -9.74
N LYS A 85 18.49 -8.07 -9.37
CA LYS A 85 17.24 -8.47 -10.04
C LYS A 85 16.19 -8.92 -9.02
N ASN A 86 14.93 -8.88 -9.47
CA ASN A 86 13.76 -9.40 -8.74
C ASN A 86 13.51 -8.75 -7.37
N THR A 87 14.05 -7.55 -7.14
CA THR A 87 13.66 -6.74 -5.97
C THR A 87 12.20 -6.32 -6.10
N TRP A 88 11.80 -5.94 -7.32
CA TRP A 88 10.42 -5.65 -7.69
C TRP A 88 10.04 -6.43 -8.94
N ILE A 89 8.79 -6.87 -9.03
CA ILE A 89 8.27 -7.57 -10.20
C ILE A 89 7.98 -6.56 -11.32
N THR A 90 8.52 -6.77 -12.51
CA THR A 90 8.25 -5.89 -13.66
C THR A 90 7.57 -6.60 -14.83
N SER A 91 7.29 -7.91 -14.67
CA SER A 91 6.58 -8.69 -15.69
C SER A 91 5.10 -8.32 -15.75
N ARG A 92 4.64 -7.96 -16.96
CA ARG A 92 3.24 -7.56 -17.20
C ARG A 92 2.24 -8.66 -16.89
N SER A 93 2.46 -9.90 -17.33
CA SER A 93 1.51 -11.00 -17.13
C SER A 93 1.26 -11.32 -15.66
N LEU A 94 2.32 -11.23 -14.84
CA LEU A 94 2.26 -11.40 -13.39
C LEU A 94 1.41 -10.30 -12.75
N LEU A 95 1.68 -9.04 -13.08
CA LEU A 95 0.97 -7.90 -12.50
C LEU A 95 -0.48 -7.79 -12.96
N GLU A 96 -0.79 -8.21 -14.19
CA GLU A 96 -2.16 -8.35 -14.67
C GLU A 96 -2.93 -9.40 -13.86
N THR A 97 -2.27 -10.51 -13.51
CA THR A 97 -2.88 -11.52 -12.64
C THR A 97 -3.13 -10.96 -11.26
N LEU A 98 -2.12 -10.33 -10.65
CA LEU A 98 -2.24 -9.71 -9.34
C LEU A 98 -3.39 -8.69 -9.30
N THR A 99 -3.51 -7.86 -10.34
CA THR A 99 -4.58 -6.87 -10.46
C THR A 99 -5.97 -7.52 -10.47
N ARG A 100 -6.14 -8.62 -11.21
CA ARG A 100 -7.42 -9.36 -11.25
C ARG A 100 -7.80 -10.03 -9.94
N LEU A 101 -6.87 -10.24 -9.02
CA LEU A 101 -7.17 -10.79 -7.69
C LEU A 101 -7.84 -9.77 -6.77
N ASN A 102 -7.85 -8.48 -7.14
CA ASN A 102 -8.49 -7.41 -6.38
C ASN A 102 -8.03 -7.34 -4.91
N ILE A 103 -6.72 -7.53 -4.71
CA ILE A 103 -6.02 -7.38 -3.43
C ILE A 103 -5.55 -5.93 -3.32
N ASN A 104 -5.75 -5.29 -2.16
CA ASN A 104 -5.22 -3.96 -1.88
C ASN A 104 -3.70 -4.01 -1.76
N LEU A 105 -3.00 -3.22 -2.56
CA LEU A 105 -1.55 -3.19 -2.63
C LEU A 105 -1.03 -1.93 -1.94
N HIS A 106 -0.05 -2.10 -1.07
CA HIS A 106 0.51 -1.01 -0.29
C HIS A 106 2.04 -1.05 -0.39
N VAL A 107 2.63 0.00 -0.95
CA VAL A 107 4.07 0.12 -1.12
C VAL A 107 4.58 1.25 -0.23
N HIS A 108 5.38 0.90 0.76
CA HIS A 108 6.07 1.83 1.65
C HIS A 108 7.55 1.77 1.31
N VAL A 109 8.17 2.90 1.01
CA VAL A 109 9.60 2.97 0.70
C VAL A 109 10.25 4.13 1.41
N THR A 110 11.56 4.05 1.61
CA THR A 110 12.39 5.08 2.20
C THR A 110 13.46 5.53 1.19
N PRO A 111 14.05 6.73 1.35
CA PRO A 111 15.24 7.14 0.61
C PRO A 111 16.35 6.10 0.59
N TYR A 112 16.54 5.34 1.68
CA TYR A 112 17.57 4.31 1.76
C TYR A 112 17.47 3.25 0.66
N GLN A 113 16.26 2.92 0.20
CA GLN A 113 16.07 1.96 -0.89
C GLN A 113 15.98 2.65 -2.25
N VAL A 114 15.14 3.68 -2.39
CA VAL A 114 14.81 4.25 -3.71
C VAL A 114 15.66 5.46 -4.11
N LEU A 115 16.46 6.03 -3.21
CA LEU A 115 17.38 7.14 -3.52
C LEU A 115 18.86 6.75 -3.38
N ASP A 116 19.18 5.46 -3.16
CA ASP A 116 20.58 5.01 -3.14
C ASP A 116 21.16 4.87 -4.55
N ASP A 117 22.06 5.78 -4.90
CA ASP A 117 22.76 5.81 -6.19
C ASP A 117 23.68 4.61 -6.43
N ARG A 118 24.04 3.85 -5.40
CA ARG A 118 24.78 2.58 -5.54
C ARG A 118 23.89 1.45 -6.02
N ARG A 119 22.57 1.56 -5.83
CA ARG A 119 21.56 0.55 -6.16
C ARG A 119 20.42 1.13 -6.99
N PRO A 120 20.71 1.81 -8.12
CA PRO A 120 19.72 2.59 -8.87
C PRO A 120 18.62 1.71 -9.52
N TRP A 121 18.85 0.41 -9.64
CA TRP A 121 17.85 -0.55 -10.13
C TRP A 121 16.66 -0.68 -9.18
N ILE A 122 16.84 -0.50 -7.86
CA ILE A 122 15.74 -0.59 -6.89
C ILE A 122 14.69 0.46 -7.21
N ARG A 123 15.11 1.72 -7.38
CA ARG A 123 14.24 2.83 -7.80
C ARG A 123 13.56 2.56 -9.13
N ARG A 124 14.33 2.11 -10.12
CA ARG A 124 13.81 1.87 -11.48
C ARG A 124 12.73 0.80 -11.48
N ASP A 125 12.99 -0.32 -10.82
CA ASP A 125 12.10 -1.47 -10.81
C ASP A 125 10.87 -1.21 -9.93
N GLU A 126 11.04 -0.54 -8.78
CA GLU A 126 9.92 -0.09 -7.93
C GLU A 126 8.98 0.84 -8.69
N LYS A 127 9.54 1.82 -9.40
CA LYS A 127 8.75 2.74 -10.23
C LYS A 127 8.02 1.98 -11.34
N ALA A 128 8.69 1.07 -12.03
CA ALA A 128 8.07 0.27 -13.08
C ALA A 128 6.93 -0.61 -12.54
N PHE A 129 7.12 -1.23 -11.38
CA PHE A 129 6.11 -2.03 -10.68
C PHE A 129 4.87 -1.18 -10.33
N THR A 130 5.07 -0.03 -9.65
CA THR A 130 3.96 0.82 -9.22
C THR A 130 3.26 1.53 -10.38
N ASP A 131 3.99 2.02 -11.38
CA ASP A 131 3.41 2.63 -12.58
C ASP A 131 2.57 1.64 -13.38
N LEU A 132 3.03 0.39 -13.53
CA LEU A 132 2.30 -0.62 -14.26
C LEU A 132 1.04 -1.05 -13.51
N LEU A 133 1.10 -1.27 -12.20
CA LEU A 133 -0.08 -1.58 -11.39
C LEU A 133 -1.14 -0.47 -11.43
N LYS A 134 -0.72 0.79 -11.35
CA LYS A 134 -1.62 1.95 -11.52
C LYS A 134 -2.30 1.94 -12.89
N ARG A 135 -1.53 1.73 -13.97
CA ARG A 135 -2.08 1.66 -15.34
C ARG A 135 -3.04 0.50 -15.55
N LEU A 136 -2.82 -0.62 -14.86
CA LEU A 136 -3.72 -1.78 -14.91
C LEU A 136 -4.98 -1.59 -14.06
N GLY A 137 -5.07 -0.52 -13.25
CA GLY A 137 -6.22 -0.24 -12.39
C GLY A 137 -6.19 -0.98 -11.05
N ALA A 138 -5.02 -1.42 -10.59
CA ALA A 138 -4.91 -2.06 -9.27
C ALA A 138 -5.18 -1.07 -8.12
N PRO A 139 -5.82 -1.51 -7.03
CA PRO A 139 -5.99 -0.69 -5.83
C PRO A 139 -4.65 -0.55 -5.11
N LEU A 140 -3.86 0.46 -5.50
CA LEU A 140 -2.48 0.65 -5.04
C LEU A 140 -2.28 1.98 -4.30
N THR A 141 -1.76 1.89 -3.07
CA THR A 141 -1.23 3.02 -2.32
C THR A 141 0.30 2.98 -2.30
N ARG A 142 0.95 4.13 -2.55
CA ARG A 142 2.41 4.27 -2.48
C ARG A 142 2.79 5.43 -1.56
N ILE A 143 3.64 5.16 -0.57
CA ILE A 143 4.11 6.14 0.41
C ILE A 143 5.65 6.14 0.43
N LEU A 144 6.24 7.33 0.24
CA LEU A 144 7.65 7.58 0.50
C LEU A 144 7.78 8.19 1.89
N HIS A 145 8.43 7.47 2.80
CA HIS A 145 8.67 7.92 4.17
C HIS A 145 9.97 8.73 4.25
N PHE A 146 10.01 9.69 5.17
CA PHE A 146 11.23 10.45 5.50
C PHE A 146 11.88 11.14 4.29
N ASP A 147 11.09 11.84 3.47
CA ASP A 147 11.53 12.52 2.23
C ASP A 147 12.45 13.74 2.49
N SER A 148 13.54 13.50 3.21
CA SER A 148 14.62 14.42 3.53
C SER A 148 15.77 14.32 2.53
N GLY A 149 15.71 13.37 1.59
CA GLY A 149 16.78 13.04 0.65
C GLY A 149 17.97 12.28 1.25
N VAL A 150 18.06 12.15 2.58
CA VAL A 150 19.17 11.46 3.26
C VAL A 150 18.95 9.96 3.23
N THR A 151 19.87 9.23 2.60
CA THR A 151 19.86 7.76 2.59
C THR A 151 20.57 7.23 3.84
N ASN A 152 19.84 6.55 4.72
CA ASN A 152 20.45 5.96 5.92
C ASN A 152 19.74 4.67 6.35
N LEU A 153 20.50 3.72 6.92
CA LEU A 153 19.96 2.43 7.34
C LEU A 153 18.98 2.54 8.52
N PHE A 154 18.99 3.62 9.29
CA PHE A 154 18.05 3.79 10.41
C PHE A 154 16.61 3.95 9.90
N THR A 155 16.40 4.77 8.87
CA THR A 155 15.08 4.97 8.24
C THR A 155 14.50 3.67 7.68
N HIS A 156 15.35 2.73 7.24
CA HIS A 156 14.93 1.39 6.81
C HIS A 156 14.15 0.68 7.91
N PHE A 157 14.61 0.72 9.16
CA PHE A 157 13.92 0.09 10.28
C PHE A 157 12.79 0.96 10.85
N GLU A 158 12.96 2.28 10.83
CA GLU A 158 11.99 3.25 11.36
C GLU A 158 10.61 3.15 10.68
N VAL A 159 10.57 2.71 9.42
CA VAL A 159 9.31 2.45 8.70
C VAL A 159 8.37 1.49 9.45
N LEU A 160 8.92 0.55 10.23
CA LEU A 160 8.13 -0.40 11.01
C LEU A 160 7.38 0.29 12.14
N GLU A 161 8.00 1.26 12.80
CA GLU A 161 7.36 2.02 13.87
C GLU A 161 6.28 2.95 13.33
N VAL A 162 6.56 3.66 12.24
CA VAL A 162 5.56 4.51 11.57
C VAL A 162 4.38 3.66 11.09
N PHE A 163 4.65 2.50 10.48
CA PHE A 163 3.61 1.58 10.03
C PHE A 163 2.75 1.06 11.18
N ARG A 164 3.39 0.73 12.32
CA ARG A 164 2.68 0.28 13.53
C ARG A 164 1.78 1.38 14.08
N GLN A 165 2.26 2.62 14.15
CA GLN A 165 1.50 3.76 14.68
C GLN A 165 0.29 4.12 13.79
N ALA A 166 0.47 4.13 12.47
CA ALA A 166 -0.60 4.42 11.51
C ALA A 166 -1.77 3.41 11.56
N ARG A 167 -1.55 2.22 12.14
CA ARG A 167 -2.61 1.22 12.38
C ARG A 167 -3.31 1.36 13.73
N VAL A 168 -2.72 2.09 14.67
CA VAL A 168 -3.26 2.26 16.03
C VAL A 168 -4.10 3.53 16.13
N GLU A 169 -3.85 4.56 15.32
CA GLU A 169 -4.71 5.74 15.27
C GLU A 169 -6.05 5.42 14.57
N PRO A 170 -7.20 5.58 15.26
CA PRO A 170 -8.50 5.60 14.60
C PRO A 170 -8.54 6.79 13.64
N PRO A 171 -9.27 6.72 12.51
CA PRO A 171 -9.48 7.89 11.67
C PRO A 171 -10.07 9.02 12.52
N ALA A 172 -9.34 10.12 12.63
CA ALA A 172 -9.81 11.33 13.28
C ALA A 172 -11.14 11.74 12.64
N GLN A 173 -12.21 11.71 13.43
CA GLN A 173 -13.49 12.23 12.98
C GLN A 173 -13.32 13.72 12.68
N PRO A 174 -13.81 14.22 11.53
CA PRO A 174 -13.76 15.65 11.26
C PRO A 174 -14.49 16.39 12.38
N GLU A 175 -13.80 17.34 13.03
CA GLU A 175 -14.36 18.21 14.05
C GLU A 175 -15.65 18.85 13.52
N ALA A 176 -16.74 18.64 14.25
CA ALA A 176 -18.02 19.25 13.93
C ALA A 176 -17.86 20.78 14.02
N VAL A 177 -17.98 21.45 12.88
CA VAL A 177 -18.05 22.91 12.78
C VAL A 177 -19.23 23.39 13.65
N PRO A 178 -19.03 24.30 14.61
CA PRO A 178 -20.14 24.87 15.36
C PRO A 178 -21.02 25.66 14.39
N SER A 179 -22.30 25.29 14.34
CA SER A 179 -23.31 25.98 13.53
C SER A 179 -23.53 27.39 14.09
N GLU A 180 -23.12 28.41 13.36
CA GLU A 180 -23.48 29.80 13.66
C GLU A 180 -24.98 30.01 13.50
N ALA A 181 -25.60 30.48 14.58
CA ALA A 181 -27.00 30.83 14.64
C ALA A 181 -27.33 31.96 13.65
N THR A 182 -28.32 31.70 12.80
CA THR A 182 -28.86 32.63 11.82
C THR A 182 -29.59 33.78 12.51
N GLN A 183 -29.02 35.00 12.49
CA GLN A 183 -29.78 36.22 12.78
C GLN A 183 -30.44 36.74 11.50
N SER A 184 -31.75 36.90 11.60
CA SER A 184 -32.67 37.39 10.60
C SER A 184 -32.72 38.91 10.65
N THR A 185 -32.47 39.59 9.53
CA THR A 185 -32.94 40.97 9.33
C THR A 185 -33.52 41.13 7.93
N SER A 186 -34.82 41.38 7.93
CA SER A 186 -35.67 41.77 6.82
C SER A 186 -35.29 43.13 6.23
N SER A 187 -35.25 43.25 4.91
CA SER A 187 -35.84 44.40 4.18
C SER A 187 -35.90 44.12 2.67
N ALA A 188 -37.02 44.49 2.07
CA ALA A 188 -37.30 44.55 0.63
C ALA A 188 -38.19 45.79 0.41
N PRO A 189 -38.51 46.22 -0.82
CA PRO A 189 -37.79 46.14 -2.09
C PRO A 189 -37.66 47.54 -2.76
N ALA A 190 -36.88 47.65 -3.85
CA ALA A 190 -37.04 48.75 -4.81
C ALA A 190 -36.94 48.22 -6.24
N THR A 191 -38.04 48.43 -6.96
CA THR A 191 -38.30 48.12 -8.37
C THR A 191 -37.53 49.06 -9.29
N SER A 192 -37.00 48.57 -10.41
CA SER A 192 -36.92 49.33 -11.65
C SER A 192 -36.71 48.40 -12.85
N THR A 193 -37.49 48.68 -13.89
CA THR A 193 -37.76 47.87 -15.07
C THR A 193 -37.21 48.60 -16.31
N SER A 194 -36.47 47.92 -17.18
CA SER A 194 -36.38 48.16 -18.65
C SER A 194 -35.63 46.97 -19.26
N VAL A 195 -36.19 46.05 -20.06
CA VAL A 195 -36.85 46.11 -21.38
C VAL A 195 -35.89 46.35 -22.56
N LEU A 196 -35.70 45.27 -23.35
CA LEU A 196 -35.33 45.15 -24.80
C LEU A 196 -33.88 45.56 -25.20
N GLN A 197 -33.17 44.95 -26.16
CA GLN A 197 -33.54 44.15 -27.33
C GLN A 197 -32.33 43.35 -27.91
N GLU A 198 -32.68 42.44 -28.81
CA GLU A 198 -31.93 41.48 -29.65
C GLU A 198 -30.71 41.93 -30.48
N THR A 199 -30.12 40.90 -31.12
CA THR A 199 -29.30 40.82 -32.36
C THR A 199 -27.80 40.64 -32.09
N GLY A 200 -27.04 39.77 -32.75
CA GLY A 200 -27.29 38.78 -33.79
C GLY A 200 -25.95 38.23 -34.32
N ASN A 201 -25.86 36.91 -34.45
CA ASN A 201 -25.20 36.10 -35.50
C ASN A 201 -23.69 36.20 -35.89
N ALA A 202 -23.24 35.07 -36.48
CA ALA A 202 -22.03 34.76 -37.28
C ALA A 202 -20.78 34.25 -36.50
N LYS A 203 -20.38 32.96 -36.59
CA LYS A 203 -19.76 32.18 -37.71
C LYS A 203 -18.44 32.75 -38.24
N ASN A 204 -17.36 31.98 -38.03
CA ASN A 204 -16.24 31.63 -38.93
C ASN A 204 -15.52 30.44 -38.25
N ALA A 205 -15.42 29.21 -38.77
CA ALA A 205 -14.87 28.69 -40.04
C ALA A 205 -13.33 28.73 -40.11
N GLU A 206 -12.73 27.52 -40.08
CA GLU A 206 -11.49 27.02 -40.76
C GLU A 206 -10.17 27.79 -40.51
N SER A 207 -8.96 27.22 -40.43
CA SER A 207 -8.29 26.14 -41.17
C SER A 207 -6.99 25.76 -40.39
N GLU A 208 -6.66 24.47 -40.24
CA GLU A 208 -5.55 23.73 -40.89
C GLU A 208 -4.09 24.19 -40.68
N GLU A 209 -3.23 23.15 -40.62
CA GLU A 209 -1.79 23.08 -40.94
C GLU A 209 -0.76 23.41 -39.84
N ASN A 210 -0.25 22.38 -39.14
CA ASN A 210 0.97 21.61 -39.50
C ASN A 210 1.41 20.69 -38.35
#